data_AF-A0AA90SRV6-F1
#
_entry.id   AF-A0AA90SRV6-F1
#
_cell.length_a   1.000
_cell.length_b   1.000
_cell.length_c   1.000
_cell.angle_alpha   90.00
_cell.angle_beta   90.00
_cell.angle_gamma   90.00
#
_symmetry.space_group_name_H-M   'P 1'
#
loop_
_entity.id
_entity.type
_entity.pdbx_description
1 polymer ?
#
loop_
_entity_poly.entity_id
_entity_poly.type
_entity_poly.pdbx_seq_one_letter_code
_entity_poly.pdbx_strand_id
1 'polypeptide(L)'
;MKPATNRRVFLKGALAAGGVGAGLLPTPLQSAMAEPAAAGGLSDLRHVIFLMQENRSFDHYYGTLRGVRGFDDPAAMRLRTGHSVFDQPTRTGLPVQPFPVRGAAERQQMDAQNIDALDHTWTGGQAALAGGWNDGWIPAKTDSTMAYYDRQDIPFHYALADAFTVCDHYFCSVPTSTSPNRNYFFSGYTGYEPLTGARAVENTAYDRGHPGYDWPCIGEILQDAGVEWQVYQEWDNFTDNNIEFFRRFKQVSQAVFRDFGTEIDDFYQGLRTLPADEAARRAAEVDARARTLPQPDRDLFFRGLRRGPTGTLTDRIAADIAAGTLPAVSYVVASERESEHPSASSPRASANLVYRILDALGRNPEVWRHTALFLLYDENDGYFDHVPPPRPPRSATDEWVGDLPLGLGNRVPMTIVSPWTIGGFVSSETFDHTSTLRFLERWLGISVPHISPWRRTVAGDLTSAFDFRVPRSLPPSNRPAATGSLRPRWKPHAPAVGQRPRQEPGTRPTRPVPYRTEVTVRRRSDGLRVRLRNTGKRSAHFTVFPYHAPDSAPLHADVQGTTELTVPLRDGAYDIVVHGPAGTHWTFTGP
;
A
#
# COMPACT_ATOMS: atom_id res chain seq x y z
N MET A 1 19.54 -28.46 -47.01
CA MET A 1 18.64 -27.29 -47.13
C MET A 1 17.78 -27.26 -45.87
N LYS A 2 17.69 -26.11 -45.16
CA LYS A 2 17.04 -25.95 -43.84
C LYS A 2 15.52 -26.22 -43.88
N PRO A 3 14.85 -26.24 -42.72
CA PRO A 3 14.08 -25.04 -42.41
C PRO A 3 14.51 -24.40 -41.09
N ALA A 4 14.72 -23.09 -41.15
CA ALA A 4 15.01 -22.23 -40.01
C ALA A 4 13.72 -22.03 -39.23
N THR A 5 13.71 -22.44 -37.97
CA THR A 5 12.61 -22.16 -37.03
C THR A 5 12.60 -20.67 -36.73
N ASN A 6 11.58 -19.99 -37.26
CA ASN A 6 11.45 -18.54 -37.22
C ASN A 6 11.00 -18.11 -35.80
N ARG A 7 11.94 -17.63 -34.96
CA ARG A 7 11.70 -17.10 -33.60
C ARG A 7 10.60 -16.03 -33.53
N ARG A 8 10.25 -15.39 -34.66
CA ARG A 8 9.16 -14.40 -34.76
C ARG A 8 7.74 -14.98 -34.66
N VAL A 9 7.54 -16.28 -34.90
CA VAL A 9 6.20 -16.90 -34.80
C VAL A 9 5.88 -17.29 -33.36
N PHE A 10 6.90 -17.66 -32.56
CA PHE A 10 6.71 -18.00 -31.15
C PHE A 10 6.34 -16.76 -30.29
N LEU A 11 6.82 -15.56 -30.64
CA LEU A 11 6.42 -14.32 -29.96
C LEU A 11 4.98 -13.86 -30.26
N LYS A 12 4.36 -14.31 -31.35
CA LYS A 12 2.96 -13.97 -31.66
C LYS A 12 1.95 -14.91 -30.99
N GLY A 13 2.36 -16.11 -30.59
CA GLY A 13 1.50 -17.09 -29.91
C GLY A 13 1.32 -16.86 -28.40
N ALA A 14 2.21 -16.10 -27.74
CA ALA A 14 2.14 -15.85 -26.31
C ALA A 14 1.14 -14.75 -25.90
N LEU A 15 0.59 -13.99 -26.85
CA LEU A 15 -0.39 -12.92 -26.58
C LEU A 15 -1.84 -13.41 -26.44
N ALA A 16 -2.12 -14.69 -26.73
CA ALA A 16 -3.50 -15.19 -26.83
C ALA A 16 -4.03 -15.91 -25.57
N ALA A 17 -3.24 -16.05 -24.49
CA ALA A 17 -3.63 -16.84 -23.32
C ALA A 17 -3.88 -16.03 -22.02
N GLY A 18 -3.98 -14.69 -22.08
CA GLY A 18 -4.11 -13.85 -20.87
C GLY A 18 -5.05 -12.64 -20.96
N GLY A 19 -5.87 -12.53 -22.00
CA GLY A 19 -6.68 -11.33 -22.25
C GLY A 19 -8.15 -11.48 -21.90
N VAL A 20 -8.52 -11.34 -20.61
CA VAL A 20 -9.94 -11.17 -20.19
C VAL A 20 -10.13 -10.01 -19.20
N GLY A 21 -9.09 -9.24 -18.85
CA GLY A 21 -9.17 -8.28 -17.74
C GLY A 21 -9.71 -6.87 -18.05
N ALA A 22 -9.55 -6.34 -19.26
CA ALA A 22 -9.75 -4.90 -19.49
C ALA A 22 -11.22 -4.44 -19.51
N GLY A 23 -12.18 -5.36 -19.64
CA GLY A 23 -13.59 -5.03 -19.82
C GLY A 23 -14.23 -4.30 -18.65
N LEU A 24 -13.66 -4.45 -17.45
CA LEU A 24 -14.10 -3.78 -16.21
C LEU A 24 -13.58 -2.35 -16.06
N LEU A 25 -12.62 -1.93 -16.88
CA LEU A 25 -12.10 -0.56 -16.87
C LEU A 25 -13.04 0.38 -17.62
N PRO A 26 -13.04 1.70 -17.32
CA PRO A 26 -13.85 2.66 -18.06
C PRO A 26 -13.59 2.63 -19.55
N THR A 27 -14.65 2.72 -20.37
CA THR A 27 -14.53 2.69 -21.84
C THR A 27 -13.57 3.77 -22.37
N PRO A 28 -13.61 5.04 -21.89
CA PRO A 28 -12.65 6.05 -22.33
C PRO A 28 -11.20 5.66 -22.03
N LEU A 29 -10.93 5.05 -20.88
CA LEU A 29 -9.60 4.59 -20.52
C LEU A 29 -9.15 3.44 -21.42
N GLN A 30 -10.03 2.45 -21.69
CA GLN A 30 -9.72 1.37 -22.62
C GLN A 30 -9.33 1.89 -24.01
N SER A 31 -10.04 2.91 -24.52
CA SER A 31 -9.69 3.58 -25.77
C SER A 31 -8.32 4.27 -25.70
N ALA A 32 -8.03 4.97 -24.60
CA ALA A 32 -6.75 5.66 -24.40
C ALA A 32 -5.55 4.69 -24.23
N MET A 33 -5.80 3.46 -23.81
CA MET A 33 -4.80 2.39 -23.66
C MET A 33 -4.57 1.57 -24.94
N ALA A 34 -5.43 1.74 -25.96
CA ALA A 34 -5.35 0.98 -27.20
C ALA A 34 -4.11 1.33 -28.04
N GLU A 35 -3.59 2.55 -27.87
CA GLU A 35 -2.34 3.00 -28.48
C GLU A 35 -1.23 3.10 -27.42
N PRO A 36 0.00 2.65 -27.72
CA PRO A 36 1.10 2.75 -26.78
C PRO A 36 1.49 4.23 -26.60
N ALA A 37 1.86 4.61 -25.38
CA ALA A 37 2.49 5.91 -25.16
C ALA A 37 3.81 6.04 -25.93
N ALA A 38 4.27 7.28 -26.10
CA ALA A 38 5.61 7.52 -26.62
C ALA A 38 6.67 6.98 -25.64
N ALA A 39 7.73 6.38 -26.19
CA ALA A 39 8.90 6.03 -25.40
C ALA A 39 9.55 7.32 -24.85
N GLY A 40 10.05 7.24 -23.62
CA GLY A 40 10.49 8.40 -22.88
C GLY A 40 11.23 8.05 -21.58
N GLY A 41 11.11 8.92 -20.59
CA GLY A 41 11.67 8.80 -19.26
C GLY A 41 10.77 9.38 -18.18
N LEU A 42 11.29 9.44 -16.95
CA LEU A 42 10.53 9.92 -15.80
C LEU A 42 10.04 11.38 -15.97
N SER A 43 10.78 12.20 -16.71
CA SER A 43 10.43 13.58 -17.02
C SER A 43 9.22 13.73 -17.95
N ASP A 44 8.74 12.66 -18.58
CA ASP A 44 7.52 12.68 -19.38
C ASP A 44 6.25 12.65 -18.52
N LEU A 45 6.38 12.36 -17.22
CA LEU A 45 5.30 12.60 -16.27
C LEU A 45 5.11 14.11 -16.05
N ARG A 46 3.86 14.53 -16.08
CA ARG A 46 3.42 15.87 -15.70
C ARG A 46 2.52 15.86 -14.47
N HIS A 47 1.83 14.74 -14.24
CA HIS A 47 0.90 14.59 -13.12
C HIS A 47 1.10 13.26 -12.40
N VAL A 48 1.11 13.33 -11.08
CA VAL A 48 1.03 12.17 -10.19
C VAL A 48 -0.21 12.33 -9.33
N ILE A 49 -1.03 11.29 -9.30
CA ILE A 49 -2.20 11.21 -8.42
C ILE A 49 -1.93 10.09 -7.42
N PHE A 50 -1.94 10.39 -6.12
CA PHE A 50 -1.92 9.40 -5.07
C PHE A 50 -3.33 9.24 -4.49
N LEU A 51 -3.87 8.03 -4.55
CA LEU A 51 -5.12 7.65 -3.89
C LEU A 51 -4.81 6.55 -2.89
N MET A 52 -4.75 6.93 -1.61
CA MET A 52 -4.54 6.02 -0.49
C MET A 52 -5.89 5.64 0.12
N GLN A 53 -6.25 4.36 0.03
CA GLN A 53 -7.45 3.78 0.62
C GLN A 53 -7.15 3.11 1.98
N GLU A 54 -8.20 2.82 2.72
CA GLU A 54 -8.22 2.11 4.00
C GLU A 54 -8.67 0.65 3.81
N ASN A 55 -8.54 -0.16 4.84
CA ASN A 55 -7.24 -0.81 4.97
C ASN A 55 -7.32 -2.29 4.59
N ARG A 56 -6.33 -2.79 3.84
CA ARG A 56 -6.36 -4.14 3.27
C ARG A 56 -4.95 -4.72 3.22
N SER A 57 -4.79 -5.96 3.65
CA SER A 57 -3.53 -6.68 3.41
C SER A 57 -3.40 -7.11 1.95
N PHE A 58 -2.17 -7.34 1.49
CA PHE A 58 -1.95 -7.81 0.13
C PHE A 58 -2.59 -9.17 -0.10
N ASP A 59 -2.37 -10.16 0.77
CA ASP A 59 -2.97 -11.50 0.61
C ASP A 59 -4.50 -11.49 0.71
N HIS A 60 -5.07 -10.59 1.52
CA HIS A 60 -6.52 -10.44 1.63
C HIS A 60 -7.16 -10.03 0.29
N TYR A 61 -6.45 -9.25 -0.54
CA TYR A 61 -6.93 -8.84 -1.87
C TYR A 61 -6.44 -9.74 -2.99
N TYR A 62 -5.14 -10.02 -3.02
CA TYR A 62 -4.44 -10.58 -4.17
C TYR A 62 -3.74 -11.90 -3.85
N GLY A 63 -3.98 -12.51 -2.68
CA GLY A 63 -3.45 -13.83 -2.35
C GLY A 63 -3.83 -14.90 -3.39
N THR A 64 -4.99 -14.76 -4.05
CA THR A 64 -5.41 -15.68 -5.14
C THR A 64 -5.03 -15.22 -6.54
N LEU A 65 -4.47 -14.01 -6.73
CA LEU A 65 -4.14 -13.47 -8.05
C LEU A 65 -2.98 -14.26 -8.70
N ARG A 66 -3.08 -14.66 -9.97
CA ARG A 66 -2.00 -15.41 -10.63
C ARG A 66 -0.68 -14.64 -10.71
N GLY A 67 0.41 -15.34 -10.45
CA GLY A 67 1.78 -14.86 -10.70
C GLY A 67 2.29 -13.76 -9.75
N VAL A 68 1.59 -13.51 -8.63
CA VAL A 68 2.13 -12.74 -7.50
C VAL A 68 2.59 -13.69 -6.39
N ARG A 69 3.37 -13.18 -5.44
CA ARG A 69 3.63 -13.87 -4.16
C ARG A 69 2.38 -13.89 -3.29
N GLY A 70 1.52 -14.88 -3.53
CA GLY A 70 0.26 -15.11 -2.84
C GLY A 70 0.20 -16.48 -2.17
N PHE A 71 -0.96 -17.14 -2.20
CA PHE A 71 -1.19 -18.38 -1.47
C PHE A 71 -0.43 -19.62 -2.00
N ASP A 72 0.04 -19.57 -3.26
CA ASP A 72 0.92 -20.57 -3.84
C ASP A 72 2.40 -20.10 -3.86
N ASP A 73 2.80 -19.13 -3.02
CA ASP A 73 4.21 -18.69 -2.91
C ASP A 73 5.11 -19.89 -2.55
N PRO A 74 6.01 -20.34 -3.45
CA PRO A 74 6.93 -21.44 -3.15
C PRO A 74 7.95 -21.07 -2.07
N ALA A 75 8.10 -19.78 -1.75
CA ALA A 75 8.92 -19.26 -0.67
C ALA A 75 8.11 -19.00 0.62
N ALA A 76 6.86 -19.47 0.74
CA ALA A 76 6.10 -19.35 1.99
C ALA A 76 6.82 -20.07 3.15
N MET A 77 6.96 -19.38 4.28
CA MET A 77 7.74 -19.88 5.42
C MET A 77 7.01 -21.00 6.19
N ARG A 78 7.76 -21.75 6.99
CA ARG A 78 7.20 -22.62 8.04
C ARG A 78 7.04 -21.81 9.32
N LEU A 79 6.09 -22.19 10.15
CA LEU A 79 5.99 -21.66 11.52
C LEU A 79 6.96 -22.38 12.45
N ARG A 80 7.14 -21.85 13.66
CA ARG A 80 7.94 -22.52 14.72
C ARG A 80 7.43 -23.92 15.07
N THR A 81 6.14 -24.18 14.81
CA THR A 81 5.50 -25.49 14.99
C THR A 81 5.83 -26.49 13.86
N GLY A 82 6.50 -26.05 12.79
CA GLY A 82 6.78 -26.85 11.60
C GLY A 82 5.67 -26.86 10.54
N HIS A 83 4.48 -26.33 10.87
CA HIS A 83 3.38 -26.16 9.92
C HIS A 83 3.64 -25.04 8.90
N SER A 84 2.80 -24.94 7.87
CA SER A 84 2.85 -23.81 6.93
C SER A 84 2.48 -22.50 7.63
N VAL A 85 3.02 -21.37 7.17
CA VAL A 85 2.55 -20.03 7.62
C VAL A 85 1.06 -19.81 7.37
N PHE A 86 0.47 -20.54 6.43
CA PHE A 86 -0.98 -20.52 6.19
C PHE A 86 -1.78 -21.31 7.25
N ASP A 87 -1.15 -22.13 8.08
CA ASP A 87 -1.80 -22.91 9.13
C ASP A 87 -1.68 -22.17 10.48
N GLN A 88 -2.29 -20.99 10.59
CA GLN A 88 -2.11 -20.11 11.76
C GLN A 88 -2.67 -20.74 13.05
N PRO A 89 -1.90 -20.76 14.15
CA PRO A 89 -2.29 -21.45 15.36
C PRO A 89 -3.40 -20.71 16.12
N THR A 90 -4.31 -21.47 16.71
CA THR A 90 -5.34 -20.95 17.63
C THR A 90 -5.00 -21.29 19.08
N ARG A 91 -5.73 -20.68 20.03
CA ARG A 91 -5.62 -21.05 21.46
C ARG A 91 -6.03 -22.50 21.76
N THR A 92 -6.81 -23.14 20.87
CA THR A 92 -7.27 -24.53 21.03
C THR A 92 -6.35 -25.54 20.33
N GLY A 93 -5.33 -25.07 19.58
CA GLY A 93 -4.35 -25.91 18.89
C GLY A 93 -4.77 -26.38 17.49
N LEU A 94 -6.01 -26.17 17.06
CA LEU A 94 -6.43 -26.40 15.67
C LEU A 94 -6.07 -25.18 14.81
N PRO A 95 -5.29 -25.33 13.73
CA PRO A 95 -4.93 -24.18 12.90
C PRO A 95 -6.10 -23.69 12.07
N VAL A 96 -6.13 -22.38 11.78
CA VAL A 96 -7.04 -21.78 10.79
C VAL A 96 -6.24 -21.42 9.53
N GLN A 97 -6.77 -21.86 8.40
CA GLN A 97 -6.25 -21.54 7.06
C GLN A 97 -6.96 -20.32 6.48
N PRO A 98 -6.34 -19.61 5.51
CA PRO A 98 -7.05 -18.57 4.79
C PRO A 98 -8.35 -19.10 4.18
N PHE A 99 -9.44 -18.33 4.28
CA PHE A 99 -10.75 -18.74 3.79
C PHE A 99 -11.47 -17.61 3.04
N PRO A 100 -12.27 -17.92 2.00
CA PRO A 100 -12.91 -16.90 1.19
C PRO A 100 -14.04 -16.21 1.96
N VAL A 101 -14.10 -14.87 1.86
CA VAL A 101 -15.16 -14.04 2.45
C VAL A 101 -16.53 -14.48 1.97
N ARG A 102 -16.69 -14.80 0.66
CA ARG A 102 -17.96 -15.26 0.10
C ARG A 102 -18.51 -16.51 0.78
N GLY A 103 -17.64 -17.50 1.00
CA GLY A 103 -18.05 -18.74 1.68
C GLY A 103 -18.47 -18.48 3.13
N ALA A 104 -17.80 -17.55 3.83
CA ALA A 104 -18.23 -17.12 5.15
C ALA A 104 -19.58 -16.38 5.11
N ALA A 105 -19.78 -15.53 4.10
CA ALA A 105 -20.99 -14.75 3.91
C ALA A 105 -22.22 -15.63 3.68
N GLU A 106 -22.07 -16.66 2.84
CA GLU A 106 -23.11 -17.66 2.61
C GLU A 106 -23.48 -18.41 3.91
N ARG A 107 -22.47 -18.87 4.68
CA ARG A 107 -22.70 -19.58 5.94
C ARG A 107 -23.34 -18.71 7.01
N GLN A 108 -23.00 -17.42 7.05
CA GLN A 108 -23.48 -16.48 8.07
C GLN A 108 -24.70 -15.66 7.63
N GLN A 109 -25.17 -15.85 6.39
CA GLN A 109 -26.30 -15.14 5.77
C GLN A 109 -26.09 -13.62 5.66
N MET A 110 -24.94 -13.23 5.13
CA MET A 110 -24.49 -11.83 5.10
C MET A 110 -23.94 -11.40 3.72
N ASP A 111 -23.62 -10.11 3.57
CA ASP A 111 -23.09 -9.52 2.31
C ASP A 111 -21.55 -9.52 2.27
N ALA A 112 -20.95 -10.26 1.35
CA ALA A 112 -19.48 -10.37 1.21
C ALA A 112 -18.71 -9.03 1.18
N GLN A 113 -19.33 -7.92 0.79
CA GLN A 113 -18.66 -6.62 0.65
C GLN A 113 -18.51 -5.84 1.97
N ASN A 114 -19.18 -6.26 3.04
CA ASN A 114 -19.32 -5.49 4.28
C ASN A 114 -18.69 -6.18 5.50
N ILE A 115 -17.44 -6.63 5.36
CA ILE A 115 -16.65 -7.14 6.47
C ILE A 115 -16.23 -5.99 7.38
N ASP A 116 -16.30 -6.19 8.70
CA ASP A 116 -15.96 -5.18 9.72
C ASP A 116 -14.47 -5.22 10.10
N ALA A 117 -14.01 -4.16 10.78
CA ALA A 117 -12.62 -3.96 11.16
C ALA A 117 -12.10 -4.97 12.20
N LEU A 118 -10.80 -5.26 12.15
CA LEU A 118 -10.09 -6.06 13.15
C LEU A 118 -9.12 -5.20 13.97
N ASP A 119 -8.46 -5.81 14.96
CA ASP A 119 -7.42 -5.11 15.72
C ASP A 119 -6.25 -4.76 14.80
N HIS A 120 -6.03 -3.47 14.57
CA HIS A 120 -4.89 -2.88 13.86
C HIS A 120 -4.17 -1.86 14.74
N THR A 121 -4.18 -2.06 16.07
CA THR A 121 -3.37 -1.28 17.02
C THR A 121 -1.89 -1.68 16.94
N TRP A 122 -1.01 -0.84 17.47
CA TRP A 122 0.42 -1.15 17.58
C TRP A 122 0.68 -2.47 18.32
N THR A 123 -0.04 -2.69 19.43
CA THR A 123 0.10 -3.90 20.24
C THR A 123 -0.37 -5.13 19.47
N GLY A 124 -1.55 -5.07 18.83
CA GLY A 124 -2.09 -6.16 18.03
C GLY A 124 -1.25 -6.48 16.80
N GLY A 125 -0.69 -5.47 16.13
CA GLY A 125 0.21 -5.63 14.99
C GLY A 125 1.53 -6.30 15.37
N GLN A 126 2.17 -5.85 16.45
CA GLN A 126 3.41 -6.45 16.96
C GLN A 126 3.20 -7.90 17.43
N ALA A 127 2.09 -8.16 18.12
CA ALA A 127 1.73 -9.50 18.57
C ALA A 127 1.51 -10.45 17.38
N ALA A 128 0.84 -10.00 16.31
CA ALA A 128 0.62 -10.80 15.11
C ALA A 128 1.92 -11.17 14.39
N LEU A 129 2.84 -10.21 14.24
CA LEU A 129 4.15 -10.42 13.62
C LEU A 129 5.08 -11.33 14.45
N ALA A 130 4.82 -11.47 15.76
CA ALA A 130 5.47 -12.42 16.66
C ALA A 130 7.00 -12.44 16.56
N GLY A 131 7.63 -11.27 16.62
CA GLY A 131 9.10 -11.18 16.53
C GLY A 131 9.70 -11.52 15.16
N GLY A 132 8.87 -11.65 14.11
CA GLY A 132 9.26 -11.96 12.73
C GLY A 132 8.86 -13.36 12.30
N TRP A 133 8.40 -14.19 13.23
CA TRP A 133 7.93 -15.56 12.96
C TRP A 133 6.55 -15.61 12.31
N ASN A 134 5.79 -14.52 12.35
CA ASN A 134 4.51 -14.36 11.66
C ASN A 134 3.47 -15.45 12.00
N ASP A 135 3.45 -15.91 13.26
CA ASP A 135 2.59 -16.98 13.78
C ASP A 135 1.68 -16.53 14.94
N GLY A 136 1.53 -15.22 15.13
CA GLY A 136 0.75 -14.65 16.23
C GLY A 136 -0.63 -14.13 15.83
N TRP A 137 -1.07 -14.34 14.58
CA TRP A 137 -2.21 -13.62 14.01
C TRP A 137 -3.54 -13.86 14.73
N ILE A 138 -3.95 -15.12 14.90
CA ILE A 138 -5.25 -15.42 15.52
C ILE A 138 -5.26 -15.06 17.01
N PRO A 139 -4.22 -15.37 17.82
CA PRO A 139 -4.21 -14.99 19.23
C PRO A 139 -4.21 -13.47 19.47
N ALA A 140 -3.58 -12.71 18.57
CA ALA A 140 -3.54 -11.25 18.60
C ALA A 140 -4.84 -10.61 18.10
N LYS A 141 -5.57 -11.29 17.22
CA LYS A 141 -6.78 -10.78 16.57
C LYS A 141 -7.93 -11.76 16.75
N THR A 142 -8.46 -12.30 15.66
CA THR A 142 -9.47 -13.36 15.61
C THR A 142 -9.25 -14.22 14.37
N ASP A 143 -10.04 -15.28 14.18
CA ASP A 143 -10.03 -16.09 12.95
C ASP A 143 -10.36 -15.29 11.69
N SER A 144 -11.16 -14.22 11.82
CA SER A 144 -11.50 -13.30 10.73
C SER A 144 -10.29 -12.68 10.03
N THR A 145 -9.13 -12.61 10.69
CA THR A 145 -7.87 -12.16 10.06
C THR A 145 -7.50 -12.99 8.83
N MET A 146 -7.90 -14.27 8.79
CA MET A 146 -7.60 -15.21 7.72
C MET A 146 -8.59 -15.11 6.54
N ALA A 147 -9.58 -14.21 6.58
CA ALA A 147 -10.50 -14.02 5.48
C ALA A 147 -9.80 -13.38 4.26
N TYR A 148 -10.19 -13.74 3.04
CA TYR A 148 -9.69 -13.11 1.81
C TYR A 148 -10.77 -12.96 0.72
N TYR A 149 -10.55 -12.03 -0.20
CA TYR A 149 -11.32 -11.85 -1.43
C TYR A 149 -10.66 -12.53 -2.63
N ASP A 150 -11.49 -13.03 -3.56
CA ASP A 150 -11.01 -13.49 -4.87
C ASP A 150 -11.54 -12.62 -6.01
N ARG A 151 -11.16 -12.94 -7.26
CA ARG A 151 -11.57 -12.21 -8.47
C ARG A 151 -13.08 -12.02 -8.59
N GLN A 152 -13.89 -12.96 -8.12
CA GLN A 152 -15.35 -12.87 -8.24
C GLN A 152 -15.90 -11.87 -7.21
N ASP A 153 -15.20 -11.62 -6.11
CA ASP A 153 -15.61 -10.64 -5.09
C ASP A 153 -15.17 -9.21 -5.45
N ILE A 154 -13.96 -9.06 -6.00
CA ILE A 154 -13.36 -7.75 -6.34
C ILE A 154 -12.84 -7.70 -7.80
N PRO A 155 -13.70 -7.97 -8.80
CA PRO A 155 -13.27 -8.13 -10.19
C PRO A 155 -12.58 -6.90 -10.77
N PHE A 156 -13.01 -5.69 -10.37
CA PHE A 156 -12.40 -4.43 -10.82
C PHE A 156 -10.92 -4.29 -10.38
N HIS A 157 -10.61 -4.64 -9.13
CA HIS A 157 -9.24 -4.60 -8.62
C HIS A 157 -8.34 -5.61 -9.34
N TYR A 158 -8.85 -6.82 -9.61
CA TYR A 158 -8.14 -7.83 -10.39
C TYR A 158 -7.95 -7.40 -11.85
N ALA A 159 -8.92 -6.69 -12.44
CA ALA A 159 -8.79 -6.11 -13.77
C ALA A 159 -7.71 -5.03 -13.84
N LEU A 160 -7.62 -4.15 -12.83
CA LEU A 160 -6.53 -3.19 -12.72
C LEU A 160 -5.18 -3.88 -12.61
N ALA A 161 -5.06 -4.88 -11.75
CA ALA A 161 -3.83 -5.64 -11.61
C ALA A 161 -3.48 -6.37 -12.93
N ASP A 162 -4.44 -6.95 -13.64
CA ASP A 162 -4.20 -7.62 -14.92
C ASP A 162 -3.79 -6.65 -16.05
N ALA A 163 -4.22 -5.39 -15.97
CA ALA A 163 -3.89 -4.38 -16.97
C ALA A 163 -2.57 -3.64 -16.69
N PHE A 164 -2.28 -3.36 -15.42
CA PHE A 164 -1.21 -2.48 -14.99
C PHE A 164 -0.16 -3.18 -14.10
N THR A 165 0.80 -2.43 -13.57
CA THR A 165 1.82 -3.00 -12.68
C THR A 165 1.30 -3.03 -11.24
N VAL A 166 1.22 -4.23 -10.67
CA VAL A 166 0.95 -4.46 -9.23
C VAL A 166 2.27 -4.67 -8.49
N CYS A 167 2.42 -4.11 -7.29
CA CYS A 167 3.59 -4.32 -6.45
C CYS A 167 3.27 -5.36 -5.38
N ASP A 168 3.90 -6.54 -5.44
CA ASP A 168 3.63 -7.64 -4.51
C ASP A 168 4.59 -7.67 -3.31
N HIS A 169 5.40 -6.62 -3.17
CA HIS A 169 6.37 -6.45 -2.09
C HIS A 169 6.36 -5.02 -1.55
N TYR A 170 5.17 -4.41 -1.51
CA TYR A 170 4.89 -3.10 -0.91
C TYR A 170 4.30 -3.28 0.49
N PHE A 171 4.92 -2.67 1.49
CA PHE A 171 4.55 -2.79 2.90
C PHE A 171 3.95 -1.49 3.42
N CYS A 172 3.02 -1.58 4.37
CA CYS A 172 2.76 -0.43 5.23
C CYS A 172 4.03 -0.10 6.03
N SER A 173 4.21 1.16 6.38
CA SER A 173 5.47 1.64 6.94
C SER A 173 5.68 1.20 8.39
N VAL A 174 4.58 0.94 9.11
CA VAL A 174 4.53 0.54 10.52
C VAL A 174 3.39 -0.46 10.70
N PRO A 175 3.54 -1.55 11.48
CA PRO A 175 2.46 -2.49 11.77
C PRO A 175 1.50 -1.93 12.84
N THR A 176 0.85 -0.81 12.52
CA THR A 176 -0.11 -0.13 13.40
C THR A 176 -1.17 0.60 12.58
N SER A 177 -2.00 1.38 13.26
CA SER A 177 -3.14 2.12 12.75
C SER A 177 -2.81 3.14 11.66
N THR A 178 -3.87 3.73 11.12
CA THR A 178 -3.88 4.68 10.00
C THR A 178 -2.91 5.85 10.15
N SER A 179 -3.01 6.63 11.23
CA SER A 179 -2.31 7.93 11.32
C SER A 179 -0.79 7.80 11.23
N PRO A 180 -0.10 6.88 11.94
CA PRO A 180 1.33 6.67 11.77
C PRO A 180 1.74 6.27 10.33
N ASN A 181 0.94 5.45 9.64
CA ASN A 181 1.22 5.08 8.25
C ASN A 181 1.02 6.27 7.30
N ARG A 182 -0.01 7.08 7.53
CA ARG A 182 -0.23 8.32 6.78
C ARG A 182 0.81 9.40 7.12
N ASN A 183 1.38 9.42 8.32
CA ASN A 183 2.56 10.25 8.65
C ASN A 183 3.76 9.88 7.75
N TYR A 184 4.04 8.58 7.57
CA TYR A 184 5.07 8.15 6.63
C TYR A 184 4.75 8.52 5.18
N PHE A 185 3.49 8.43 4.76
CA PHE A 185 3.06 8.82 3.43
C PHE A 185 3.21 10.32 3.16
N PHE A 186 2.92 11.18 4.14
CA PHE A 186 3.00 12.63 3.99
C PHE A 186 4.34 13.24 4.41
N SER A 187 5.20 12.56 5.17
CA SER A 187 6.45 13.16 5.66
C SER A 187 7.67 12.23 5.66
N GLY A 188 7.46 10.94 5.44
CA GLY A 188 8.53 9.94 5.46
C GLY A 188 8.95 9.51 6.86
N TYR A 189 8.21 9.93 7.89
CA TYR A 189 8.55 9.75 9.29
C TYR A 189 7.30 9.71 10.17
N THR A 190 7.32 8.89 11.22
CA THR A 190 6.41 9.05 12.35
C THR A 190 7.24 9.30 13.60
N GLY A 191 7.07 10.47 14.20
CA GLY A 191 7.90 10.95 15.30
C GLY A 191 7.30 10.66 16.66
N TYR A 192 7.18 11.72 17.47
CA TYR A 192 6.71 11.64 18.85
C TYR A 192 5.46 12.49 19.05
N GLU A 193 4.59 12.03 19.94
CA GLU A 193 3.40 12.74 20.35
C GLU A 193 3.79 14.00 21.14
N PRO A 194 3.36 15.21 20.71
CA PRO A 194 3.84 16.47 21.27
C PRO A 194 3.44 16.71 22.73
N LEU A 195 2.40 16.03 23.22
CA LEU A 195 1.91 16.19 24.59
C LEU A 195 2.51 15.18 25.57
N THR A 196 2.91 14.00 25.10
CA THR A 196 3.36 12.90 25.98
C THR A 196 4.84 12.56 25.78
N GLY A 197 5.43 12.92 24.64
CA GLY A 197 6.76 12.49 24.23
C GLY A 197 6.84 11.00 23.87
N ALA A 198 5.72 10.26 23.87
CA ALA A 198 5.68 8.87 23.42
C ALA A 198 5.83 8.79 21.90
N ARG A 199 6.25 7.63 21.36
CA ARG A 199 6.29 7.45 19.90
C ARG A 199 4.88 7.55 19.33
N ALA A 200 4.72 8.27 18.21
CA ALA A 200 3.47 8.38 17.47
C ALA A 200 3.17 7.08 16.70
N VAL A 201 2.67 6.07 17.43
CA VAL A 201 2.30 4.75 16.90
C VAL A 201 0.80 4.46 17.02
N GLU A 202 0.00 5.42 17.44
CA GLU A 202 -1.45 5.32 17.57
C GLU A 202 -2.14 6.47 16.82
N ASN A 203 -3.47 6.43 16.74
CA ASN A 203 -4.29 7.49 16.11
C ASN A 203 -4.47 8.74 17.00
N THR A 204 -3.55 9.02 17.93
CA THR A 204 -3.61 10.15 18.88
C THR A 204 -3.68 11.52 18.19
N ALA A 205 -3.20 11.64 16.95
CA ALA A 205 -3.35 12.85 16.14
C ALA A 205 -4.81 13.34 15.99
N TYR A 206 -5.78 12.41 16.07
CA TYR A 206 -7.20 12.68 15.89
C TYR A 206 -7.86 13.27 17.14
N ASP A 207 -7.17 13.26 18.28
CA ASP A 207 -7.67 13.82 19.53
C ASP A 207 -7.84 15.34 19.41
N ARG A 208 -8.94 15.85 19.97
CA ARG A 208 -9.21 17.29 20.03
C ARG A 208 -8.10 18.02 20.76
N GLY A 209 -7.73 19.20 20.26
CA GLY A 209 -6.64 19.98 20.83
C GLY A 209 -5.23 19.43 20.60
N HIS A 210 -5.05 18.37 19.80
CA HIS A 210 -3.72 17.89 19.41
C HIS A 210 -2.90 19.04 18.76
N PRO A 211 -1.73 19.43 19.32
CA PRO A 211 -0.93 20.58 18.84
C PRO A 211 -0.39 20.45 17.42
N GLY A 212 -0.36 19.22 16.91
CA GLY A 212 0.24 18.85 15.64
C GLY A 212 1.72 18.47 15.75
N TYR A 213 2.14 17.61 14.85
CA TYR A 213 3.50 17.12 14.70
C TYR A 213 4.44 18.20 14.17
N ASP A 214 5.66 18.27 14.70
CA ASP A 214 6.51 19.45 14.53
C ASP A 214 7.67 19.32 13.55
N TRP A 215 7.62 18.28 12.74
CA TRP A 215 8.44 18.13 11.55
C TRP A 215 7.65 18.53 10.30
N PRO A 216 8.34 18.99 9.24
CA PRO A 216 7.69 19.36 7.98
C PRO A 216 7.09 18.15 7.27
N CYS A 217 6.00 18.39 6.54
CA CYS A 217 5.42 17.42 5.62
C CYS A 217 5.60 17.81 4.15
N ILE A 218 5.23 16.91 3.25
CA ILE A 218 5.40 17.03 1.80
C ILE A 218 4.68 18.24 1.21
N GLY A 219 3.57 18.69 1.81
CA GLY A 219 2.88 19.90 1.35
C GLY A 219 3.73 21.17 1.50
N GLU A 220 4.43 21.31 2.63
CA GLU A 220 5.38 22.40 2.85
C GLU A 220 6.56 22.29 1.87
N ILE A 221 7.12 21.10 1.71
CA ILE A 221 8.25 20.84 0.81
C ILE A 221 7.90 21.15 -0.65
N LEU A 222 6.72 20.75 -1.13
CA LEU A 222 6.26 21.03 -2.49
C LEU A 222 5.99 22.52 -2.70
N GLN A 223 5.43 23.20 -1.69
CA GLN A 223 5.21 24.65 -1.74
C GLN A 223 6.54 25.41 -1.82
N ASP A 224 7.50 25.07 -0.98
CA ASP A 224 8.81 25.72 -0.97
C ASP A 224 9.60 25.47 -2.27
N ALA A 225 9.38 24.32 -2.91
CA ALA A 225 9.94 23.99 -4.21
C ALA A 225 9.20 24.64 -5.40
N GLY A 226 8.09 25.36 -5.16
CA GLY A 226 7.27 25.97 -6.22
C GLY A 226 6.57 24.93 -7.10
N VAL A 227 6.35 23.72 -6.60
CA VAL A 227 5.63 22.66 -7.32
C VAL A 227 4.13 22.81 -7.09
N GLU A 228 3.35 22.78 -8.16
CA GLU A 228 1.89 22.80 -8.06
C GLU A 228 1.37 21.49 -7.45
N TRP A 229 0.71 21.61 -6.29
CA TRP A 229 0.12 20.46 -5.59
C TRP A 229 -1.25 20.79 -5.00
N GLN A 230 -2.04 19.74 -4.74
CA GLN A 230 -3.38 19.84 -4.16
C GLN A 230 -3.78 18.55 -3.44
N VAL A 231 -4.49 18.70 -2.33
CA VAL A 231 -5.32 17.65 -1.70
C VAL A 231 -6.76 17.85 -2.18
N TYR A 232 -7.31 16.83 -2.82
CA TYR A 232 -8.72 16.70 -3.17
C TYR A 232 -9.42 15.90 -2.07
N GLN A 233 -10.38 16.54 -1.39
CA GLN A 233 -11.14 15.96 -0.27
C GLN A 233 -12.52 16.60 -0.13
N GLU A 234 -13.48 15.87 0.40
CA GLU A 234 -14.83 16.39 0.70
C GLU A 234 -14.91 16.90 2.13
N TRP A 235 -16.02 17.53 2.52
CA TRP A 235 -16.29 17.96 3.90
C TRP A 235 -16.07 16.82 4.89
N ASP A 236 -16.46 15.62 4.48
CA ASP A 236 -16.07 14.37 5.08
C ASP A 236 -14.84 13.79 4.39
N ASN A 237 -13.79 13.58 5.16
CA ASN A 237 -12.57 12.92 4.72
C ASN A 237 -12.16 11.80 5.68
N PHE A 238 -13.05 11.38 6.60
CA PHE A 238 -12.80 10.35 7.60
C PHE A 238 -11.52 10.54 8.44
N THR A 239 -11.05 11.79 8.61
CA THR A 239 -9.76 12.15 9.24
C THR A 239 -8.50 11.61 8.53
N ASP A 240 -8.64 11.08 7.31
CA ASP A 240 -7.58 10.44 6.53
C ASP A 240 -6.60 11.44 5.88
N ASN A 241 -6.86 12.74 6.00
CA ASN A 241 -5.95 13.78 5.56
C ASN A 241 -4.94 14.13 6.67
N ASN A 242 -3.90 13.31 6.82
CA ASN A 242 -2.90 13.54 7.87
C ASN A 242 -2.14 14.87 7.75
N ILE A 243 -2.22 15.56 6.61
CA ILE A 243 -1.64 16.90 6.46
C ILE A 243 -2.17 17.87 7.51
N GLU A 244 -3.42 17.68 7.97
CA GLU A 244 -4.08 18.52 8.98
C GLU A 244 -3.44 18.42 10.37
N PHE A 245 -2.67 17.37 10.62
CA PHE A 245 -2.07 17.08 11.93
C PHE A 245 -0.61 17.50 12.03
N PHE A 246 -0.07 18.20 11.05
CA PHE A 246 1.24 18.86 11.19
C PHE A 246 1.08 20.26 11.77
N ARG A 247 2.00 20.68 12.64
CA ARG A 247 1.95 21.93 13.42
C ARG A 247 1.69 23.14 12.54
N ARG A 248 2.33 23.20 11.37
CA ARG A 248 2.14 24.29 10.41
C ARG A 248 0.69 24.38 9.90
N PHE A 249 0.12 23.24 9.52
CA PHE A 249 -1.27 23.16 9.06
C PHE A 249 -2.27 23.37 10.20
N LYS A 250 -1.99 22.91 11.42
CA LYS A 250 -2.77 23.23 12.62
C LYS A 250 -2.82 24.74 12.86
N GLN A 251 -1.70 25.46 12.71
CA GLN A 251 -1.66 26.92 12.83
C GLN A 251 -2.51 27.61 11.76
N VAL A 252 -2.40 27.20 10.50
CA VAL A 252 -3.21 27.74 9.39
C VAL A 252 -4.70 27.48 9.64
N SER A 253 -5.05 26.25 10.01
CA SER A 253 -6.41 25.86 10.39
C SER A 253 -6.95 26.73 11.53
N GLN A 254 -6.21 26.85 12.63
CA GLN A 254 -6.59 27.70 13.76
C GLN A 254 -6.74 29.18 13.37
N ALA A 255 -5.92 29.70 12.46
CA ALA A 255 -6.01 31.07 11.98
C ALA A 255 -7.29 31.34 11.17
N VAL A 256 -7.93 30.31 10.62
CA VAL A 256 -9.20 30.41 9.89
C VAL A 256 -10.38 30.09 10.80
N PHE A 257 -10.36 28.93 11.46
CA PHE A 257 -11.54 28.38 12.15
C PHE A 257 -11.81 28.98 13.53
N ARG A 258 -10.85 29.67 14.15
CA ARG A 258 -11.06 30.39 15.42
C ARG A 258 -12.21 31.40 15.34
N ASP A 259 -12.35 32.09 14.19
CA ASP A 259 -13.40 33.09 13.98
C ASP A 259 -14.80 32.46 13.89
N PHE A 260 -14.86 31.14 13.67
CA PHE A 260 -16.09 30.34 13.63
C PHE A 260 -16.32 29.55 14.93
N GLY A 261 -15.42 29.67 15.92
CA GLY A 261 -15.56 29.05 17.24
C GLY A 261 -15.51 27.52 17.24
N THR A 262 -14.83 26.90 16.26
CA THR A 262 -14.82 25.44 16.08
C THR A 262 -13.49 24.95 15.50
N GLU A 263 -13.24 23.65 15.53
CA GLU A 263 -12.14 23.04 14.79
C GLU A 263 -12.57 22.73 13.35
N ILE A 264 -11.59 22.54 12.45
CA ILE A 264 -11.85 22.30 11.01
C ILE A 264 -12.81 21.13 10.77
N ASP A 265 -12.64 20.03 11.50
CA ASP A 265 -13.47 18.84 11.28
C ASP A 265 -14.91 19.07 11.75
N ASP A 266 -15.09 19.56 12.97
CA ASP A 266 -16.40 19.93 13.52
C ASP A 266 -17.13 20.93 12.60
N PHE A 267 -16.43 21.92 12.04
CA PHE A 267 -17.03 22.86 11.09
C PHE A 267 -17.59 22.17 9.85
N TYR A 268 -16.77 21.37 9.17
CA TYR A 268 -17.15 20.73 7.91
C TYR A 268 -18.17 19.61 8.11
N GLN A 269 -18.09 18.86 9.22
CA GLN A 269 -19.13 17.90 9.60
C GLN A 269 -20.46 18.62 9.87
N GLY A 270 -20.41 19.78 10.53
CA GLY A 270 -21.57 20.65 10.74
C GLY A 270 -22.25 21.05 9.43
N LEU A 271 -21.50 21.38 8.38
CA LEU A 271 -22.07 21.77 7.07
C LEU A 271 -22.93 20.67 6.44
N ARG A 272 -22.63 19.39 6.67
CA ARG A 272 -23.39 18.26 6.11
C ARG A 272 -24.82 18.18 6.62
N THR A 273 -25.13 18.85 7.73
CA THR A 273 -26.44 18.83 8.38
C THR A 273 -27.31 20.04 8.04
N LEU A 274 -26.75 21.03 7.35
CA LEU A 274 -27.42 22.27 6.97
C LEU A 274 -28.10 22.17 5.59
N PRO A 275 -29.11 23.02 5.32
CA PRO A 275 -29.59 23.25 3.96
C PRO A 275 -28.46 23.63 3.00
N ALA A 276 -28.52 23.18 1.74
CA ALA A 276 -27.41 23.27 0.80
C ALA A 276 -26.95 24.71 0.52
N ASP A 277 -27.89 25.67 0.46
CA ASP A 277 -27.61 27.09 0.27
C ASP A 277 -26.91 27.71 1.49
N GLU A 278 -27.35 27.35 2.70
CA GLU A 278 -26.68 27.80 3.93
C GLU A 278 -25.29 27.16 4.10
N ALA A 279 -25.17 25.86 3.82
CA ALA A 279 -23.88 25.16 3.84
C ALA A 279 -22.89 25.79 2.85
N ALA A 280 -23.35 26.10 1.63
CA ALA A 280 -22.54 26.78 0.62
C ALA A 280 -22.12 28.19 1.06
N ARG A 281 -23.04 28.96 1.66
CA ARG A 281 -22.74 30.29 2.20
C ARG A 281 -21.66 30.22 3.29
N ARG A 282 -21.80 29.31 4.26
CA ARG A 282 -20.81 29.14 5.35
C ARG A 282 -19.45 28.66 4.83
N ALA A 283 -19.43 27.73 3.88
CA ALA A 283 -18.19 27.32 3.21
C ALA A 283 -17.51 28.49 2.50
N ALA A 284 -18.30 29.37 1.84
CA ALA A 284 -17.77 30.56 1.18
C ALA A 284 -17.21 31.60 2.17
N GLU A 285 -17.79 31.71 3.37
CA GLU A 285 -17.26 32.57 4.46
C GLU A 285 -15.88 32.09 4.94
N VAL A 286 -15.69 30.77 5.06
CA VAL A 286 -14.37 30.18 5.36
C VAL A 286 -13.38 30.47 4.24
N ASP A 287 -13.76 30.29 2.98
CA ASP A 287 -12.89 30.63 1.84
C ASP A 287 -12.55 32.14 1.83
N ALA A 288 -13.52 33.02 2.13
CA ALA A 288 -13.28 34.45 2.24
C ALA A 288 -12.30 34.78 3.36
N ARG A 289 -12.42 34.12 4.52
CA ARG A 289 -11.50 34.30 5.65
C ARG A 289 -10.10 33.79 5.35
N ALA A 290 -9.97 32.64 4.68
CA ALA A 290 -8.67 32.10 4.29
C ALA A 290 -7.94 33.01 3.28
N ARG A 291 -8.67 33.72 2.41
CA ARG A 291 -8.06 34.68 1.46
C ARG A 291 -7.37 35.87 2.12
N THR A 292 -7.70 36.20 3.37
CA THR A 292 -7.06 37.28 4.13
C THR A 292 -5.75 36.87 4.80
N LEU A 293 -5.42 35.58 4.81
CA LEU A 293 -4.15 35.09 5.33
C LEU A 293 -2.97 35.59 4.46
N PRO A 294 -1.75 35.70 5.05
CA PRO A 294 -0.52 35.85 4.27
C PRO A 294 -0.43 34.79 3.19
N GLN A 295 0.14 35.13 2.04
CA GLN A 295 0.16 34.24 0.86
C GLN A 295 0.65 32.82 1.17
N PRO A 296 1.75 32.58 1.91
CA PRO A 296 2.20 31.21 2.20
C PRO A 296 1.15 30.39 2.97
N ASP A 297 0.45 30.99 3.93
CA ASP A 297 -0.59 30.35 4.74
C ASP A 297 -1.86 30.12 3.93
N ARG A 298 -2.23 31.10 3.10
CA ARG A 298 -3.37 31.03 2.19
C ARG A 298 -3.20 29.87 1.22
N ASP A 299 -2.01 29.72 0.64
CA ASP A 299 -1.73 28.67 -0.34
C ASP A 299 -1.79 27.28 0.32
N LEU A 300 -1.22 27.12 1.53
CA LEU A 300 -1.37 25.89 2.32
C LEU A 300 -2.84 25.57 2.65
N PHE A 301 -3.65 26.58 2.98
CA PHE A 301 -5.07 26.38 3.23
C PHE A 301 -5.78 25.86 1.98
N PHE A 302 -5.67 26.57 0.85
CA PHE A 302 -6.39 26.22 -0.37
C PHE A 302 -5.91 24.89 -0.98
N ARG A 303 -4.61 24.56 -0.85
CA ARG A 303 -4.03 23.33 -1.37
C ARG A 303 -4.24 22.13 -0.44
N GLY A 304 -4.10 22.29 0.88
CA GLY A 304 -4.09 21.16 1.81
C GLY A 304 -5.32 21.01 2.72
N LEU A 305 -6.01 22.10 3.04
CA LEU A 305 -7.07 22.10 4.08
C LEU A 305 -8.48 22.32 3.54
N ARG A 306 -8.62 23.02 2.41
CA ARG A 306 -9.93 23.35 1.85
C ARG A 306 -10.68 22.07 1.46
N ARG A 307 -11.89 21.90 2.02
CA ARG A 307 -12.78 20.77 1.74
C ARG A 307 -13.93 21.18 0.81
N GLY A 308 -14.31 20.31 -0.12
CA GLY A 308 -15.43 20.51 -1.04
C GLY A 308 -16.73 19.84 -0.58
N PRO A 309 -17.90 20.17 -1.15
CA PRO A 309 -19.17 19.53 -0.76
C PRO A 309 -19.14 18.00 -0.95
N THR A 310 -19.95 17.29 -0.16
CA THR A 310 -20.11 15.84 -0.27
C THR A 310 -20.55 15.43 -1.68
N GLY A 311 -19.93 14.38 -2.22
CA GLY A 311 -20.20 13.85 -3.56
C GLY A 311 -19.55 14.62 -4.72
N THR A 312 -18.70 15.62 -4.45
CA THR A 312 -18.06 16.45 -5.49
C THR A 312 -16.58 16.14 -5.72
N LEU A 313 -16.01 15.15 -5.02
CA LEU A 313 -14.58 14.83 -5.10
C LEU A 313 -14.11 14.57 -6.54
N THR A 314 -14.73 13.61 -7.22
CA THR A 314 -14.33 13.22 -8.57
C THR A 314 -14.69 14.25 -9.62
N ASP A 315 -15.75 15.03 -9.40
CA ASP A 315 -16.18 16.07 -10.33
C ASP A 315 -15.17 17.23 -10.37
N ARG A 316 -14.59 17.60 -9.23
CA ARG A 316 -13.52 18.62 -9.17
C ARG A 316 -12.23 18.13 -9.84
N ILE A 317 -11.84 16.88 -9.60
CA ILE A 317 -10.68 16.29 -10.30
C ILE A 317 -10.94 16.25 -11.82
N ALA A 318 -12.13 15.82 -12.24
CA ALA A 318 -12.50 15.78 -13.66
C ALA A 318 -12.53 17.17 -14.29
N ALA A 319 -12.98 18.20 -13.57
CA ALA A 319 -12.97 19.58 -14.02
C ALA A 319 -11.55 20.10 -14.24
N ASP A 320 -10.61 19.83 -13.32
CA ASP A 320 -9.21 20.24 -13.47
C ASP A 320 -8.50 19.49 -14.61
N ILE A 321 -8.82 18.21 -14.81
CA ILE A 321 -8.34 17.44 -15.97
C ILE A 321 -8.86 18.08 -17.27
N ALA A 322 -10.15 18.37 -17.37
CA ALA A 322 -10.78 18.92 -18.57
C ALA A 322 -10.30 20.35 -18.87
N ALA A 323 -10.00 21.13 -17.85
CA ALA A 323 -9.47 22.50 -17.97
C ALA A 323 -7.95 22.54 -18.24
N GLY A 324 -7.25 21.40 -18.13
CA GLY A 324 -5.79 21.36 -18.24
C GLY A 324 -5.07 21.99 -17.05
N THR A 325 -5.73 22.05 -15.88
CA THR A 325 -5.25 22.65 -14.63
C THR A 325 -4.96 21.63 -13.54
N LEU A 326 -4.98 20.33 -13.85
CA LEU A 326 -4.58 19.28 -12.91
C LEU A 326 -3.17 19.59 -12.34
N PRO A 327 -2.98 19.62 -11.01
CA PRO A 327 -1.68 19.87 -10.40
C PRO A 327 -0.63 18.83 -10.79
N ALA A 328 0.64 19.16 -10.58
CA ALA A 328 1.71 18.19 -10.77
C ALA A 328 1.60 17.05 -9.74
N VAL A 329 1.26 17.36 -8.49
CA VAL A 329 1.06 16.37 -7.44
C VAL A 329 -0.34 16.51 -6.82
N SER A 330 -1.16 15.48 -6.98
CA SER A 330 -2.53 15.42 -6.47
C SER A 330 -2.66 14.32 -5.44
N TYR A 331 -3.08 14.66 -4.23
CA TYR A 331 -3.46 13.70 -3.19
C TYR A 331 -4.98 13.60 -3.17
N VAL A 332 -5.52 12.39 -3.23
CA VAL A 332 -6.97 12.16 -3.15
C VAL A 332 -7.27 11.51 -1.82
N VAL A 333 -8.04 12.20 -0.99
CA VAL A 333 -8.54 11.70 0.30
C VAL A 333 -10.04 11.42 0.13
N ALA A 334 -10.40 10.16 0.24
CA ALA A 334 -11.78 9.71 0.08
C ALA A 334 -12.64 10.14 1.29
N SER A 335 -13.96 10.21 1.09
CA SER A 335 -14.89 10.32 2.21
C SER A 335 -15.04 8.98 2.93
N GLU A 336 -15.61 8.99 4.14
CA GLU A 336 -15.91 7.77 4.91
C GLU A 336 -16.60 6.69 4.05
N ARG A 337 -17.52 7.10 3.18
CA ARG A 337 -18.27 6.17 2.33
C ARG A 337 -17.40 5.50 1.27
N GLU A 338 -16.34 6.14 0.82
CA GLU A 338 -15.51 5.71 -0.32
C GLU A 338 -14.06 5.37 0.05
N SER A 339 -13.70 5.48 1.34
CA SER A 339 -12.36 5.21 1.87
C SER A 339 -11.98 3.73 1.88
N GLU A 340 -12.95 2.84 1.73
CA GLU A 340 -12.77 1.39 1.87
C GLU A 340 -12.51 0.89 3.30
N HIS A 341 -12.48 1.79 4.29
CA HIS A 341 -12.38 1.41 5.70
C HIS A 341 -13.52 0.43 6.05
N PRO A 342 -13.23 -0.78 6.56
CA PRO A 342 -14.23 -1.86 6.64
C PRO A 342 -15.41 -1.55 7.58
N SER A 343 -15.20 -0.72 8.60
CA SER A 343 -16.28 -0.27 9.48
C SER A 343 -17.22 0.77 8.85
N ALA A 344 -16.86 1.37 7.70
CA ALA A 344 -17.44 2.60 7.15
C ALA A 344 -17.73 2.56 5.63
N SER A 345 -17.09 1.64 4.90
CA SER A 345 -17.08 1.55 3.44
C SER A 345 -17.02 0.10 2.96
N SER A 346 -16.66 -0.14 1.69
CA SER A 346 -16.54 -1.46 1.07
C SER A 346 -15.61 -1.41 -0.15
N PRO A 347 -15.01 -2.56 -0.56
CA PRO A 347 -14.27 -2.68 -1.82
C PRO A 347 -14.98 -2.09 -3.04
N ARG A 348 -16.31 -2.25 -3.08
CA ARG A 348 -17.13 -1.73 -4.16
C ARG A 348 -17.20 -0.20 -4.21
N ALA A 349 -17.25 0.45 -3.05
CA ALA A 349 -17.27 1.91 -2.99
C ALA A 349 -15.95 2.50 -3.50
N SER A 350 -14.82 1.90 -3.09
CA SER A 350 -13.49 2.21 -3.62
C SER A 350 -13.40 1.99 -5.13
N ALA A 351 -13.87 0.84 -5.63
CA ALA A 351 -13.90 0.57 -7.07
C ALA A 351 -14.67 1.64 -7.85
N ASN A 352 -15.79 2.16 -7.32
CA ASN A 352 -16.54 3.24 -7.95
C ASN A 352 -15.77 4.57 -7.97
N LEU A 353 -15.09 4.93 -6.87
CA LEU A 353 -14.24 6.12 -6.79
C LEU A 353 -13.10 6.04 -7.82
N VAL A 354 -12.36 4.93 -7.83
CA VAL A 354 -11.26 4.69 -8.77
C VAL A 354 -11.77 4.69 -10.21
N TYR A 355 -12.91 4.05 -10.48
CA TYR A 355 -13.53 4.04 -11.81
C TYR A 355 -13.80 5.46 -12.31
N ARG A 356 -14.40 6.34 -11.50
CA ARG A 356 -14.71 7.72 -11.91
C ARG A 356 -13.45 8.55 -12.20
N ILE A 357 -12.38 8.38 -11.42
CA ILE A 357 -11.09 9.05 -11.69
C ILE A 357 -10.48 8.56 -13.00
N LEU A 358 -10.46 7.25 -13.21
CA LEU A 358 -9.94 6.63 -14.44
C LEU A 358 -10.75 6.99 -15.68
N ASP A 359 -12.07 7.12 -15.53
CA ASP A 359 -12.99 7.55 -16.57
C ASP A 359 -12.72 9.02 -16.98
N ALA A 360 -12.46 9.90 -16.00
CA ALA A 360 -12.07 11.29 -16.25
C ALA A 360 -10.71 11.40 -16.96
N LEU A 361 -9.71 10.62 -16.55
CA LEU A 361 -8.40 10.55 -17.22
C LEU A 361 -8.54 10.03 -18.65
N GLY A 362 -9.28 8.94 -18.85
CA GLY A 362 -9.49 8.34 -20.18
C GLY A 362 -10.22 9.24 -21.17
N ARG A 363 -11.09 10.15 -20.70
CA ARG A 363 -11.73 11.17 -21.55
C ARG A 363 -10.77 12.25 -22.04
N ASN A 364 -9.57 12.35 -21.45
CA ASN A 364 -8.57 13.36 -21.79
C ASN A 364 -7.22 12.68 -22.11
N PRO A 365 -7.08 12.07 -23.31
CA PRO A 365 -5.90 11.28 -23.68
C PRO A 365 -4.57 12.04 -23.55
N GLU A 366 -4.60 13.36 -23.74
CA GLU A 366 -3.48 14.29 -23.53
C GLU A 366 -2.97 14.30 -22.08
N VAL A 367 -3.89 14.32 -21.11
CA VAL A 367 -3.55 14.29 -19.68
C VAL A 367 -3.15 12.86 -19.30
N TRP A 368 -3.93 11.86 -19.72
CA TRP A 368 -3.67 10.44 -19.45
C TRP A 368 -2.24 10.05 -19.82
N ARG A 369 -1.77 10.44 -21.01
CA ARG A 369 -0.43 10.04 -21.49
C ARG A 369 0.73 10.62 -20.68
N HIS A 370 0.46 11.55 -19.76
CA HIS A 370 1.45 12.19 -18.88
C HIS A 370 1.16 11.97 -17.40
N THR A 371 0.28 11.02 -17.06
CA THR A 371 -0.18 10.80 -15.69
C THR A 371 0.21 9.43 -15.14
N ALA A 372 0.53 9.38 -13.85
CA ALA A 372 0.58 8.15 -13.06
C ALA A 372 -0.38 8.26 -11.86
N LEU A 373 -1.37 7.37 -11.80
CA LEU A 373 -2.20 7.16 -10.61
C LEU A 373 -1.60 6.02 -9.79
N PHE A 374 -1.27 6.28 -8.54
CA PHE A 374 -0.86 5.30 -7.55
C PHE A 374 -2.07 4.99 -6.67
N LEU A 375 -2.63 3.79 -6.82
CA LEU A 375 -3.62 3.24 -5.90
C LEU A 375 -2.88 2.42 -4.85
N LEU A 376 -2.93 2.85 -3.61
CA LEU A 376 -2.23 2.26 -2.47
C LEU A 376 -3.14 2.21 -1.25
N TYR A 377 -2.73 1.47 -0.23
CA TYR A 377 -3.44 1.36 1.05
C TYR A 377 -2.51 1.77 2.19
N ASP A 378 -3.09 2.30 3.26
CA ASP A 378 -2.35 2.80 4.43
C ASP A 378 -1.87 1.65 5.35
N GLU A 379 -2.72 0.70 5.69
CA GLU A 379 -2.39 -0.46 6.52
C GLU A 379 -3.30 -1.66 6.20
N ASN A 380 -3.25 -2.73 7.00
CA ASN A 380 -3.82 -4.03 6.66
C ASN A 380 -5.16 -4.37 7.33
N ASP A 381 -5.70 -3.48 8.17
CA ASP A 381 -6.89 -3.64 9.01
C ASP A 381 -6.82 -4.91 9.87
N GLY A 382 -5.61 -5.34 10.19
CA GLY A 382 -5.37 -6.61 10.86
C GLY A 382 -5.68 -7.87 10.03
N TYR A 383 -5.96 -7.78 8.73
CA TYR A 383 -6.03 -8.97 7.86
C TYR A 383 -4.64 -9.57 7.62
N PHE A 384 -4.61 -10.90 7.55
CA PHE A 384 -3.40 -11.70 7.44
C PHE A 384 -2.60 -11.40 6.18
N ASP A 385 -1.28 -11.37 6.30
CA ASP A 385 -0.35 -11.48 5.18
C ASP A 385 0.78 -12.45 5.54
N HIS A 386 1.13 -13.33 4.60
CA HIS A 386 2.07 -14.42 4.86
C HIS A 386 3.53 -14.02 4.78
N VAL A 387 3.87 -12.84 4.23
CA VAL A 387 5.26 -12.40 4.03
C VAL A 387 5.69 -11.52 5.20
N PRO A 388 6.62 -11.98 6.05
CA PRO A 388 7.14 -11.16 7.14
C PRO A 388 7.90 -9.94 6.58
N PRO A 389 7.76 -8.76 7.20
CA PRO A 389 8.46 -7.57 6.73
C PRO A 389 9.96 -7.57 7.03
N PRO A 390 10.74 -6.82 6.24
CA PRO A 390 12.08 -6.38 6.62
C PRO A 390 12.09 -5.69 7.99
N ARG A 391 13.15 -5.91 8.76
CA ARG A 391 13.33 -5.27 10.09
C ARG A 391 14.61 -4.44 10.16
N PRO A 392 14.61 -3.31 10.89
CA PRO A 392 15.77 -2.47 11.06
C PRO A 392 16.86 -3.18 11.85
N PRO A 393 18.14 -2.88 11.60
CA PRO A 393 19.19 -3.23 12.54
C PRO A 393 18.99 -2.45 13.86
N ARG A 394 19.44 -3.01 14.98
CA ARG A 394 19.40 -2.33 16.29
C ARG A 394 20.17 -1.01 16.34
N SER A 395 21.11 -0.80 15.41
CA SER A 395 21.84 0.46 15.26
C SER A 395 20.99 1.60 14.69
N ALA A 396 19.86 1.30 14.02
CA ALA A 396 18.92 2.31 13.54
C ALA A 396 17.97 2.70 14.69
N THR A 397 18.50 3.35 15.72
CA THR A 397 17.81 3.56 17.02
C THR A 397 16.44 4.22 16.91
N ASP A 398 16.24 5.08 15.91
CA ASP A 398 14.98 5.78 15.65
C ASP A 398 13.89 4.89 15.00
N GLU A 399 14.25 3.69 14.54
CA GLU A 399 13.33 2.69 13.99
C GLU A 399 12.93 1.65 15.06
N TRP A 400 13.04 1.99 16.35
CA TRP A 400 12.66 1.12 17.47
C TRP A 400 11.86 1.87 18.53
N VAL A 401 10.87 1.20 19.11
CA VAL A 401 10.13 1.63 20.29
C VAL A 401 10.40 0.64 21.41
N GLY A 402 11.35 0.98 22.29
CA GLY A 402 11.92 0.03 23.23
C GLY A 402 12.54 -1.15 22.47
N ASP A 403 12.02 -2.36 22.69
CA ASP A 403 12.50 -3.58 22.03
C ASP A 403 11.71 -4.01 20.79
N LEU A 404 10.73 -3.21 20.38
CA LEU A 404 9.87 -3.50 19.25
C LEU A 404 10.31 -2.68 18.02
N PRO A 405 10.50 -3.32 16.84
CA PRO A 405 10.88 -2.60 15.63
C PRO A 405 9.68 -1.77 15.14
N LEU A 406 9.94 -0.53 14.74
CA LEU A 406 8.91 0.39 14.23
C LEU A 406 8.36 -0.06 12.87
N GLY A 407 9.18 -0.65 12.02
CA GLY A 407 8.74 -1.10 10.69
C GLY A 407 9.65 -2.17 10.10
N LEU A 408 9.37 -2.64 8.89
CA LEU A 408 8.16 -2.33 8.13
C LEU A 408 6.94 -3.08 8.72
N GLY A 409 5.74 -2.70 8.30
CA GLY A 409 4.50 -3.38 8.66
C GLY A 409 4.13 -4.49 7.67
N ASN A 410 2.86 -4.88 7.62
CA ASN A 410 2.40 -5.94 6.72
C ASN A 410 2.37 -5.49 5.26
N ARG A 411 2.39 -6.42 4.29
CA ARG A 411 2.17 -6.04 2.88
C ARG A 411 0.76 -5.50 2.70
N VAL A 412 0.66 -4.42 1.92
CA VAL A 412 -0.61 -3.80 1.54
C VAL A 412 -0.66 -3.66 0.01
N PRO A 413 -1.86 -3.68 -0.61
CA PRO A 413 -1.98 -3.57 -2.05
C PRO A 413 -1.38 -2.28 -2.60
N MET A 414 -0.72 -2.37 -3.75
CA MET A 414 -0.36 -1.20 -4.53
C MET A 414 -0.38 -1.50 -6.02
N THR A 415 -1.12 -0.70 -6.78
CA THR A 415 -1.21 -0.77 -8.24
C THR A 415 -0.91 0.61 -8.82
N ILE A 416 -0.02 0.65 -9.81
CA ILE A 416 0.34 1.89 -10.50
C ILE A 416 -0.33 1.90 -11.86
N VAL A 417 -1.31 2.78 -12.05
CA VAL A 417 -2.11 2.93 -13.26
C VAL A 417 -1.55 4.08 -14.09
N SER A 418 -0.90 3.73 -15.21
CA SER A 418 -0.19 4.69 -16.06
C SER A 418 0.05 4.09 -17.45
N PRO A 419 0.19 4.89 -18.52
CA PRO A 419 0.57 4.36 -19.83
C PRO A 419 1.85 3.52 -19.82
N TRP A 420 2.79 3.84 -18.93
CA TRP A 420 4.10 3.15 -18.82
C TRP A 420 4.09 1.92 -17.91
N THR A 421 2.94 1.59 -17.32
CA THR A 421 2.77 0.41 -16.46
C THR A 421 1.86 -0.65 -17.07
N ILE A 422 1.34 -0.43 -18.29
CA ILE A 422 0.50 -1.37 -19.04
C ILE A 422 1.24 -2.70 -19.32
N GLY A 423 0.50 -3.80 -19.18
CA GLY A 423 0.91 -5.15 -19.52
C GLY A 423 0.79 -6.17 -18.39
N GLY A 424 0.11 -5.81 -17.29
CA GLY A 424 -0.17 -6.73 -16.19
C GLY A 424 1.08 -7.20 -15.46
N PHE A 425 2.05 -6.30 -15.22
CA PHE A 425 3.32 -6.68 -14.61
C PHE A 425 3.20 -6.86 -13.09
N VAL A 426 4.11 -7.62 -12.51
CA VAL A 426 4.38 -7.60 -11.07
C VAL A 426 5.74 -6.95 -10.80
N SER A 427 5.81 -6.07 -9.80
CA SER A 427 7.06 -5.55 -9.25
C SER A 427 7.30 -6.13 -7.86
N SER A 428 8.47 -6.74 -7.67
CA SER A 428 8.85 -7.41 -6.42
C SER A 428 10.09 -6.78 -5.75
N GLU A 429 10.45 -5.55 -6.14
CA GLU A 429 11.33 -4.68 -5.35
C GLU A 429 10.62 -4.30 -4.04
N THR A 430 11.37 -4.26 -2.95
CA THR A 430 10.83 -3.91 -1.62
C THR A 430 10.49 -2.43 -1.58
N PHE A 431 9.27 -2.11 -1.17
CA PHE A 431 8.78 -0.74 -1.03
C PHE A 431 8.00 -0.56 0.27
N ASP A 432 7.96 0.66 0.80
CA ASP A 432 6.98 1.12 1.79
C ASP A 432 6.40 2.51 1.40
N HIS A 433 5.62 3.16 2.27
CA HIS A 433 5.05 4.48 1.97
C HIS A 433 6.11 5.57 1.74
N THR A 434 7.32 5.42 2.26
CA THR A 434 8.40 6.39 1.94
C THR A 434 8.80 6.32 0.46
N SER A 435 8.49 5.23 -0.23
CA SER A 435 8.79 5.07 -1.66
C SER A 435 8.01 6.06 -2.54
N THR A 436 6.83 6.52 -2.12
CA THR A 436 6.07 7.56 -2.85
C THR A 436 6.79 8.90 -2.78
N LEU A 437 7.33 9.24 -1.62
CA LEU A 437 8.11 10.45 -1.41
C LEU A 437 9.44 10.40 -2.15
N ARG A 438 10.11 9.25 -2.16
CA ARG A 438 11.34 9.04 -2.95
C ARG A 438 11.09 9.06 -4.44
N PHE A 439 9.91 8.63 -4.90
CA PHE A 439 9.50 8.81 -6.29
C PHE A 439 9.42 10.31 -6.64
N LEU A 440 8.83 11.13 -5.77
CA LEU A 440 8.81 12.59 -5.94
C LEU A 440 10.21 13.19 -5.88
N GLU A 441 11.11 12.73 -5.00
CA GLU A 441 12.53 13.17 -5.01
C GLU A 441 13.19 12.89 -6.37
N ARG A 442 12.94 11.72 -6.96
CA ARG A 442 13.48 11.35 -8.28
C ARG A 442 12.89 12.16 -9.42
N TRP A 443 11.59 12.44 -9.36
CA TRP A 443 10.88 13.10 -10.45
C TRP A 443 11.06 14.63 -10.42
N LEU A 444 10.93 15.23 -9.25
CA LEU A 444 10.88 16.68 -9.06
C LEU A 444 12.22 17.28 -8.58
N GLY A 445 13.17 16.45 -8.14
CA GLY A 445 14.43 16.92 -7.58
C GLY A 445 14.31 17.55 -6.19
N ILE A 446 13.19 17.36 -5.50
CA ILE A 446 12.99 17.77 -4.11
C ILE A 446 13.74 16.84 -3.14
N SER A 447 13.80 17.22 -1.85
CA SER A 447 14.35 16.37 -0.79
C SER A 447 13.38 16.26 0.38
N VAL A 448 13.19 15.04 0.88
CA VAL A 448 12.38 14.75 2.06
C VAL A 448 13.31 14.33 3.21
N PRO A 449 13.62 15.23 4.15
CA PRO A 449 14.74 15.05 5.07
C PRO A 449 14.54 13.94 6.11
N HIS A 450 13.30 13.65 6.49
CA HIS A 450 13.00 12.75 7.61
C HIS A 450 12.93 11.26 7.25
N ILE A 451 13.06 10.89 5.98
CA ILE A 451 13.18 9.47 5.60
C ILE A 451 14.48 8.93 6.18
N SER A 452 14.38 7.97 7.10
CA SER A 452 15.53 7.43 7.82
C SER A 452 16.57 6.80 6.87
N PRO A 453 17.86 6.79 7.26
CA PRO A 453 18.90 6.12 6.47
C PRO A 453 18.60 4.64 6.21
N TRP A 454 17.97 3.95 7.16
CA TRP A 454 17.58 2.56 7.00
C TRP A 454 16.49 2.39 5.94
N ARG A 455 15.40 3.18 6.00
CA ARG A 455 14.34 3.15 4.96
C ARG A 455 14.87 3.50 3.58
N ARG A 456 15.79 4.48 3.50
CA ARG A 456 16.49 4.81 2.24
C ARG A 456 17.31 3.62 1.69
N THR A 457 17.80 2.76 2.57
CA THR A 457 18.58 1.57 2.21
C THR A 457 17.70 0.41 1.76
N VAL A 458 16.63 0.11 2.50
CA VAL A 458 15.82 -1.11 2.30
C VAL A 458 14.71 -0.94 1.25
N ALA A 459 14.07 0.23 1.18
CA ALA A 459 12.97 0.48 0.26
C ALA A 459 13.47 1.03 -1.10
N GLY A 460 12.71 0.79 -2.16
CA GLY A 460 12.91 1.38 -3.48
C GLY A 460 12.32 2.79 -3.61
N ASP A 461 12.36 3.36 -4.81
CA ASP A 461 11.75 4.67 -5.13
C ASP A 461 10.65 4.58 -6.19
N LEU A 462 10.04 3.39 -6.34
CA LEU A 462 8.98 3.03 -7.29
C LEU A 462 9.32 3.16 -8.78
N THR A 463 10.45 3.76 -9.16
CA THR A 463 10.80 3.96 -10.58
C THR A 463 10.97 2.66 -11.36
N SER A 464 11.37 1.57 -10.70
CA SER A 464 11.49 0.23 -11.30
C SER A 464 10.16 -0.43 -11.66
N ALA A 465 9.04 0.07 -11.13
CA ALA A 465 7.71 -0.41 -11.47
C ALA A 465 7.23 0.07 -12.86
N PHE A 466 7.93 1.03 -13.46
CA PHE A 466 7.64 1.59 -14.78
C PHE A 466 8.53 0.99 -15.87
N ASP A 467 8.06 1.01 -17.12
CA ASP A 467 8.91 0.92 -18.30
C ASP A 467 8.62 2.07 -19.26
N PHE A 468 9.36 3.15 -19.09
CA PHE A 468 9.25 4.33 -19.93
C PHE A 468 9.77 4.11 -21.36
N ARG A 469 10.60 3.08 -21.60
CA ARG A 469 11.30 2.88 -22.87
C ARG A 469 10.51 2.02 -23.85
N VAL A 470 9.72 1.07 -23.33
CA VAL A 470 8.89 0.18 -24.14
C VAL A 470 7.44 0.25 -23.65
N PRO A 471 6.74 1.38 -23.87
CA PRO A 471 5.33 1.48 -23.54
C PRO A 471 4.52 0.43 -24.30
N ARG A 472 3.50 -0.12 -23.63
CA ARG A 472 2.62 -1.15 -24.21
C ARG A 472 1.22 -0.59 -24.38
N SER A 473 0.48 -1.18 -25.30
CA SER A 473 -0.97 -1.00 -25.40
C SER A 473 -1.69 -2.27 -24.98
N LEU A 474 -2.95 -2.09 -24.57
CA LEU A 474 -3.87 -3.19 -24.31
C LEU A 474 -5.16 -2.87 -25.08
N PRO A 475 -5.54 -3.68 -26.10
CA PRO A 475 -6.75 -3.41 -26.86
C PRO A 475 -8.00 -3.55 -25.97
N PRO A 476 -9.10 -2.84 -26.31
CA PRO A 476 -10.35 -2.94 -25.56
C PRO A 476 -10.87 -4.38 -25.49
N SER A 477 -11.49 -4.75 -24.37
CA SER A 477 -12.18 -6.04 -24.23
C SER A 477 -13.60 -5.82 -23.69
N ASN A 478 -14.55 -6.68 -24.04
CA ASN A 478 -15.98 -6.44 -23.79
C ASN A 478 -16.41 -6.50 -22.31
N ARG A 479 -17.57 -5.86 -22.07
CA ARG A 479 -18.11 -5.30 -20.80
C ARG A 479 -18.44 -6.30 -19.66
N PRO A 480 -18.50 -5.81 -18.41
CA PRO A 480 -18.99 -6.53 -17.23
C PRO A 480 -20.45 -6.19 -16.89
N ALA A 481 -21.07 -7.02 -16.05
CA ALA A 481 -22.46 -6.85 -15.58
C ALA A 481 -22.60 -5.79 -14.47
N ALA A 482 -23.79 -5.19 -14.37
CA ALA A 482 -24.14 -4.21 -13.32
C ALA A 482 -24.44 -4.89 -11.96
N THR A 483 -24.09 -4.23 -10.84
CA THR A 483 -24.35 -4.74 -9.47
C THR A 483 -25.47 -3.98 -8.75
N GLY A 484 -26.27 -4.70 -7.94
CA GLY A 484 -27.43 -4.20 -7.17
C GLY A 484 -27.13 -3.44 -5.84
N SER A 485 -28.14 -3.16 -5.00
CA SER A 485 -28.05 -2.29 -3.82
C SER A 485 -27.50 -2.95 -2.52
N LEU A 486 -26.95 -2.12 -1.61
CA LEU A 486 -26.31 -2.52 -0.33
C LEU A 486 -27.32 -2.90 0.77
N ARG A 487 -26.94 -3.83 1.66
CA ARG A 487 -27.63 -4.26 2.92
C ARG A 487 -26.59 -4.34 4.10
N PRO A 488 -26.92 -4.65 5.38
CA PRO A 488 -26.06 -4.29 6.55
C PRO A 488 -24.75 -5.13 6.74
N ARG A 489 -23.84 -4.66 7.63
CA ARG A 489 -22.44 -5.12 7.86
C ARG A 489 -22.26 -6.26 8.90
N TRP A 490 -21.13 -7.00 8.87
CA TRP A 490 -20.87 -8.23 9.68
C TRP A 490 -19.38 -8.69 9.68
N LYS A 491 -19.01 -9.72 10.48
CA LYS A 491 -17.65 -10.31 10.55
C LYS A 491 -17.61 -11.75 10.05
N PRO A 492 -16.66 -12.16 9.17
CA PRO A 492 -16.59 -13.52 8.65
C PRO A 492 -15.94 -14.53 9.61
N HIS A 493 -16.50 -15.73 9.71
CA HIS A 493 -16.02 -16.87 10.50
C HIS A 493 -15.42 -17.97 9.62
N ALA A 494 -14.34 -18.59 10.10
CA ALA A 494 -13.71 -19.72 9.45
C ALA A 494 -14.67 -20.91 9.32
N PRO A 495 -14.56 -21.73 8.25
CA PRO A 495 -15.28 -23.01 8.20
C PRO A 495 -14.74 -23.97 9.27
N ALA A 496 -15.60 -24.87 9.76
CA ALA A 496 -15.21 -25.90 10.74
C ALA A 496 -14.11 -26.85 10.23
N VAL A 497 -14.00 -27.01 8.90
CA VAL A 497 -12.91 -27.73 8.22
C VAL A 497 -12.29 -26.79 7.21
N GLY A 498 -11.04 -26.40 7.45
CA GLY A 498 -10.26 -25.56 6.54
C GLY A 498 -9.90 -26.30 5.24
N GLN A 499 -9.81 -25.55 4.15
CA GLN A 499 -9.21 -26.02 2.90
C GLN A 499 -8.18 -25.00 2.48
N ARG A 500 -7.01 -25.45 1.99
CA ARG A 500 -6.01 -24.53 1.49
C ARG A 500 -6.59 -23.69 0.36
N PRO A 501 -6.43 -22.36 0.40
CA PRO A 501 -6.82 -21.50 -0.71
C PRO A 501 -6.10 -21.94 -1.99
N ARG A 502 -6.75 -21.76 -3.14
CA ARG A 502 -6.13 -22.01 -4.45
C ARG A 502 -5.84 -20.67 -5.10
N GLN A 503 -4.60 -20.47 -5.55
CA GLN A 503 -4.26 -19.32 -6.39
C GLN A 503 -4.69 -19.60 -7.84
N GLU A 504 -5.04 -18.56 -8.59
CA GLU A 504 -5.29 -18.67 -10.03
C GLU A 504 -4.05 -19.27 -10.72
N PRO A 505 -4.21 -20.28 -11.59
CA PRO A 505 -3.09 -20.84 -12.32
C PRO A 505 -2.52 -19.81 -13.31
N GLY A 506 -1.22 -19.89 -13.56
CA GLY A 506 -0.54 -19.10 -14.58
C GLY A 506 0.61 -18.27 -14.02
N THR A 507 1.26 -17.53 -14.91
CA THR A 507 2.38 -16.66 -14.57
C THR A 507 2.08 -15.24 -14.99
N ARG A 508 2.88 -14.31 -14.47
CA ARG A 508 2.79 -12.89 -14.74
C ARG A 508 4.17 -12.37 -15.14
N PRO A 509 4.27 -11.46 -16.12
CA PRO A 509 5.56 -10.86 -16.44
C PRO A 509 6.05 -10.02 -15.25
N THR A 510 7.33 -10.14 -14.92
CA THR A 510 7.95 -9.43 -13.79
C THR A 510 8.71 -8.19 -14.25
N ARG A 511 8.70 -7.13 -13.44
CA ARG A 511 9.58 -5.98 -13.60
C ARG A 511 11.01 -6.35 -13.18
N PRO A 512 12.04 -5.80 -13.84
CA PRO A 512 13.42 -6.05 -13.44
C PRO A 512 13.66 -5.66 -11.98
N VAL A 513 14.16 -6.58 -11.18
CA VAL A 513 14.53 -6.31 -9.79
C VAL A 513 16.00 -5.85 -9.69
N PRO A 514 16.35 -4.97 -8.74
CA PRO A 514 17.70 -4.40 -8.66
C PRO A 514 18.72 -5.30 -7.94
N TYR A 515 18.37 -6.56 -7.64
CA TYR A 515 19.16 -7.46 -6.79
C TYR A 515 19.88 -8.55 -7.58
N ARG A 516 21.02 -9.01 -7.06
CA ARG A 516 21.70 -10.22 -7.54
C ARG A 516 22.27 -10.96 -6.33
N THR A 517 21.46 -11.84 -5.76
CA THR A 517 21.66 -12.45 -4.44
C THR A 517 22.33 -13.82 -4.52
N GLU A 518 23.17 -14.12 -3.54
CA GLU A 518 23.85 -15.40 -3.35
C GLU A 518 23.94 -15.69 -1.85
N VAL A 519 23.72 -16.94 -1.45
CA VAL A 519 23.87 -17.39 -0.07
C VAL A 519 24.81 -18.59 -0.03
N THR A 520 25.79 -18.55 0.86
CA THR A 520 26.67 -19.70 1.16
C THR A 520 26.67 -19.97 2.65
N VAL A 521 26.59 -21.23 3.02
CA VAL A 521 26.62 -21.66 4.44
C VAL A 521 27.86 -22.51 4.67
N ARG A 522 28.58 -22.23 5.75
CA ARG A 522 29.76 -23.02 6.18
C ARG A 522 29.64 -23.37 7.65
N ARG A 523 29.75 -24.65 7.97
CA ARG A 523 29.87 -25.11 9.36
C ARG A 523 31.23 -24.69 9.93
N ARG A 524 31.21 -24.19 11.17
CA ARG A 524 32.35 -23.84 12.01
C ARG A 524 32.16 -24.45 13.40
N SER A 525 33.19 -24.39 14.23
CA SER A 525 33.16 -24.95 15.60
C SER A 525 32.16 -24.25 16.51
N ASP A 526 31.83 -22.99 16.23
CA ASP A 526 30.98 -22.11 17.02
C ASP A 526 29.59 -21.87 16.40
N GLY A 527 29.26 -22.52 15.28
CA GLY A 527 27.98 -22.34 14.60
C GLY A 527 28.04 -22.55 13.08
N LEU A 528 26.96 -22.18 12.42
CA LEU A 528 26.94 -21.93 10.98
C LEU A 528 27.32 -20.49 10.68
N ARG A 529 28.30 -20.30 9.79
CA ARG A 529 28.55 -19.03 9.14
C ARG A 529 27.70 -18.94 7.89
N VAL A 530 26.74 -18.03 7.89
CA VAL A 530 25.85 -17.72 6.75
C VAL A 530 26.39 -16.49 6.06
N ARG A 531 26.98 -16.67 4.88
CA ARG A 531 27.47 -15.60 4.04
C ARG A 531 26.36 -15.18 3.07
N LEU A 532 25.92 -13.93 3.22
CA LEU A 532 24.93 -13.29 2.39
C LEU A 532 25.65 -12.35 1.43
N ARG A 533 25.36 -12.44 0.14
CA ARG A 533 25.97 -11.59 -0.87
C ARG A 533 24.91 -11.01 -1.79
N ASN A 534 25.09 -9.75 -2.14
CA ASN A 534 24.30 -9.07 -3.15
C ASN A 534 25.19 -8.17 -4.00
N THR A 535 25.21 -8.42 -5.30
CA THR A 535 25.98 -7.62 -6.29
C THR A 535 25.07 -6.77 -7.17
N GLY A 536 23.79 -6.66 -6.79
CA GLY A 536 22.81 -5.79 -7.41
C GLY A 536 23.11 -4.29 -7.19
N LYS A 537 22.25 -3.46 -7.79
CA LYS A 537 22.38 -1.99 -7.73
C LYS A 537 21.84 -1.39 -6.43
N ARG A 538 21.02 -2.12 -5.68
CA ARG A 538 20.47 -1.71 -4.38
C ARG A 538 20.72 -2.77 -3.32
N SER A 539 20.70 -2.35 -2.05
CA SER A 539 20.73 -3.26 -0.91
C SER A 539 19.59 -4.27 -0.97
N ALA A 540 19.88 -5.53 -0.65
CA ALA A 540 18.88 -6.60 -0.56
C ALA A 540 18.68 -6.97 0.91
N HIS A 541 17.44 -6.96 1.38
CA HIS A 541 17.13 -7.42 2.73
C HIS A 541 17.08 -8.95 2.77
N PHE A 542 17.77 -9.55 3.72
CA PHE A 542 17.71 -10.97 4.01
C PHE A 542 17.18 -11.22 5.41
N THR A 543 16.32 -12.23 5.53
CA THR A 543 15.87 -12.77 6.82
C THR A 543 16.31 -14.21 6.94
N VAL A 544 17.00 -14.57 8.02
CA VAL A 544 17.48 -15.92 8.31
C VAL A 544 16.65 -16.50 9.45
N PHE A 545 15.90 -17.55 9.16
CA PHE A 545 15.07 -18.29 10.11
C PHE A 545 15.82 -19.52 10.64
N PRO A 546 16.19 -19.54 11.93
CA PRO A 546 16.87 -20.67 12.56
C PRO A 546 15.85 -21.66 13.16
N TYR A 547 15.30 -22.57 12.36
CA TYR A 547 14.21 -23.46 12.79
C TYR A 547 14.61 -24.48 13.87
N HIS A 548 15.90 -24.79 14.02
CA HIS A 548 16.38 -25.61 15.13
C HIS A 548 16.47 -24.84 16.47
N ALA A 549 16.40 -23.50 16.43
CA ALA A 549 16.36 -22.62 17.59
C ALA A 549 15.13 -21.69 17.53
N PRO A 550 13.90 -22.25 17.59
CA PRO A 550 12.66 -21.48 17.37
C PRO A 550 12.40 -20.42 18.45
N ASP A 551 13.08 -20.50 19.59
CA ASP A 551 13.03 -19.50 20.66
C ASP A 551 13.88 -18.25 20.34
N SER A 552 14.74 -18.31 19.32
CA SER A 552 15.52 -17.16 18.84
C SER A 552 14.73 -16.34 17.83
N ALA A 553 14.93 -15.03 17.83
CA ALA A 553 14.39 -14.18 16.76
C ALA A 553 15.08 -14.49 15.42
N PRO A 554 14.37 -14.37 14.28
CA PRO A 554 15.01 -14.39 12.97
C PRO A 554 16.10 -13.30 12.88
N LEU A 555 17.18 -13.60 12.19
CA LEU A 555 18.27 -12.64 11.96
C LEU A 555 17.98 -11.84 10.69
N HIS A 556 18.25 -10.54 10.72
CA HIS A 556 18.00 -9.65 9.59
C HIS A 556 19.30 -8.98 9.13
N ALA A 557 19.45 -8.82 7.82
CA ALA A 557 20.59 -8.11 7.24
C ALA A 557 20.24 -7.40 5.94
N ASP A 558 20.53 -6.11 5.87
CA ASP A 558 20.54 -5.33 4.63
C ASP A 558 21.92 -5.46 3.97
N VAL A 559 21.98 -6.03 2.77
CA VAL A 559 23.25 -6.40 2.13
C VAL A 559 23.43 -5.70 0.80
N GLN A 560 24.50 -4.91 0.71
CA GLN A 560 25.11 -4.45 -0.54
C GLN A 560 26.60 -4.84 -0.51
N GLY A 561 27.00 -5.79 -1.35
CA GLY A 561 28.30 -6.46 -1.22
C GLY A 561 28.17 -7.78 -0.49
N THR A 562 28.75 -7.91 0.71
CA THR A 562 28.78 -9.16 1.47
C THR A 562 28.66 -8.90 2.97
N THR A 563 27.83 -9.70 3.64
CA THR A 563 27.67 -9.72 5.09
C THR A 563 27.74 -11.17 5.57
N GLU A 564 28.31 -11.42 6.75
CA GLU A 564 28.32 -12.73 7.38
C GLU A 564 27.56 -12.69 8.70
N LEU A 565 26.68 -13.68 8.88
CA LEU A 565 25.94 -13.91 10.12
C LEU A 565 26.37 -15.24 10.74
N THR A 566 26.23 -15.34 12.06
CA THR A 566 26.45 -16.59 12.78
C THR A 566 25.12 -17.09 13.33
N VAL A 567 24.77 -18.32 12.97
CA VAL A 567 23.64 -19.04 13.56
C VAL A 567 24.20 -20.15 14.44
N PRO A 568 23.87 -20.20 15.75
CA PRO A 568 24.35 -21.28 16.63
C PRO A 568 23.82 -22.63 16.15
N LEU A 569 24.53 -23.73 16.42
CA LEU A 569 24.01 -25.10 16.23
C LEU A 569 23.21 -25.52 17.46
N ARG A 570 22.25 -26.46 17.29
CA ARG A 570 21.61 -27.16 18.42
C ARG A 570 21.77 -28.66 18.22
N ASP A 571 22.34 -29.32 19.22
CA ASP A 571 22.64 -30.76 19.20
C ASP A 571 23.46 -31.21 17.98
N GLY A 572 24.33 -30.31 17.48
CA GLY A 572 25.17 -30.53 16.31
C GLY A 572 24.47 -30.27 14.97
N ALA A 573 23.14 -30.28 14.91
CA ALA A 573 22.34 -30.14 13.69
C ALA A 573 21.99 -28.68 13.35
N TYR A 574 21.52 -28.47 12.12
CA TYR A 574 20.98 -27.20 11.64
C TYR A 574 19.78 -27.37 10.71
N ASP A 575 18.82 -26.45 10.85
CA ASP A 575 17.73 -26.23 9.90
C ASP A 575 17.56 -24.71 9.75
N ILE A 576 18.05 -24.15 8.64
CA ILE A 576 17.95 -22.73 8.36
C ILE A 576 17.31 -22.47 7.00
N VAL A 577 16.43 -21.48 6.96
CA VAL A 577 15.91 -20.93 5.71
C VAL A 577 16.30 -19.46 5.64
N VAL A 578 16.90 -19.06 4.52
CA VAL A 578 17.21 -17.66 4.24
C VAL A 578 16.23 -17.16 3.20
N HIS A 579 15.48 -16.11 3.52
CA HIS A 579 14.62 -15.39 2.58
C HIS A 579 15.35 -14.14 2.11
N GLY A 580 15.28 -13.85 0.82
CA GLY A 580 15.73 -12.61 0.20
C GLY A 580 14.57 -11.91 -0.53
N PRO A 581 14.84 -10.76 -1.16
CA PRO A 581 13.81 -10.06 -1.92
C PRO A 581 13.41 -10.84 -3.19
N ALA A 582 12.33 -10.41 -3.84
CA ALA A 582 11.82 -10.99 -5.08
C ALA A 582 11.53 -12.50 -5.02
N GLY A 583 11.05 -12.99 -3.87
CA GLY A 583 10.68 -14.40 -3.68
C GLY A 583 11.87 -15.38 -3.62
N THR A 584 13.10 -14.87 -3.52
CA THR A 584 14.28 -15.73 -3.39
C THR A 584 14.34 -16.38 -2.02
N HIS A 585 14.59 -17.68 -1.95
CA HIS A 585 14.84 -18.38 -0.70
C HIS A 585 15.86 -19.50 -0.87
N TRP A 586 16.52 -19.87 0.22
CA TRP A 586 17.48 -20.97 0.29
C TRP A 586 17.26 -21.77 1.56
N THR A 587 17.17 -23.08 1.45
CA THR A 587 16.98 -24.01 2.57
C THR A 587 18.25 -24.82 2.77
N PHE A 588 18.75 -24.86 4.00
CA PHE A 588 19.91 -25.65 4.38
C PHE A 588 19.56 -26.49 5.61
N THR A 589 19.63 -27.81 5.47
CA THR A 589 19.42 -28.77 6.55
C THR A 589 20.61 -29.73 6.63
N GLY A 590 20.94 -30.18 7.84
CA GLY A 590 21.99 -31.16 8.04
C GLY A 590 22.23 -31.53 9.50
N PRO A 591 22.96 -32.63 9.73
CA PRO A 591 23.48 -33.01 11.05
C PRO A 591 24.66 -32.13 11.47
#